data_AF-A0AAN4UAQ3-F1
#
_entry.id   AF-A0AAN4UAQ3-F1
#
_cell.length_a   1.000
_cell.length_b   1.000
_cell.length_c   1.000
_cell.angle_alpha   90.00
_cell.angle_beta   90.00
_cell.angle_gamma   90.00
#
_symmetry.space_group_name_H-M   'P 1'
#
loop_
_entity.id
_entity.type
_entity.pdbx_description
1 polymer ?
#
loop_
_entity_poly.entity_id
_entity_poly.type
_entity_poly.pdbx_seq_one_letter_code
_entity_poly.pdbx_strand_id
1 'polypeptide(L)'
;MIAFLFEKNGFERIEAFYDADNPASGKVMQKAGMVYEGTLRQRLVNNRGIVDEVCYATLKKDYLSQKAEKQIYQFLKKMSIPYELLQHKPVYTVSEIDFDVSGSKVKNLFLKGKKNYFLIVLPENKRAPLKMIAQEVEERHLSFASEKKLSQFLHSVNGAVSPLGLLFDTGKNVQLIIDRQIDPKEKIGFHPNRNDKTLMFNFVDFLTFLKKINHSPKYIDT
;
A
#
# COMPACT_ATOMS: atom_id res chain seq x y z
N MET A 1 -7.47 -20.23 6.66
CA MET A 1 -6.56 -20.92 5.73
C MET A 1 -5.59 -19.95 5.04
N ILE A 2 -6.04 -18.97 4.26
CA ILE A 2 -5.16 -18.03 3.51
C ILE A 2 -4.12 -17.33 4.41
N ALA A 3 -4.55 -16.74 5.53
CA ALA A 3 -3.65 -16.08 6.47
C ALA A 3 -2.54 -17.01 7.00
N PHE A 4 -2.89 -18.27 7.30
CA PHE A 4 -1.93 -19.27 7.78
C PHE A 4 -0.86 -19.57 6.71
N LEU A 5 -1.29 -19.82 5.46
CA LEU A 5 -0.38 -20.11 4.35
C LEU A 5 0.60 -18.96 4.09
N PHE A 6 0.12 -17.71 4.09
CA PHE A 6 0.99 -16.55 3.85
C PHE A 6 1.89 -16.19 5.04
N GLU A 7 1.36 -16.23 6.27
CA GLU A 7 2.06 -15.72 7.45
C GLU A 7 2.90 -16.77 8.18
N LYS A 8 2.53 -18.05 8.07
CA LYS A 8 3.17 -19.14 8.82
C LYS A 8 3.96 -20.10 7.94
N ASN A 9 3.53 -20.31 6.70
CA ASN A 9 4.20 -21.26 5.79
C ASN A 9 5.07 -20.60 4.72
N GLY A 10 5.04 -19.27 4.62
CA GLY A 10 5.94 -18.53 3.73
C GLY A 10 5.58 -18.63 2.24
N PHE A 11 4.37 -19.09 1.89
CA PHE A 11 3.91 -19.05 0.50
C PHE A 11 3.86 -17.61 -0.02
N GLU A 12 4.14 -17.43 -1.31
CA GLU A 12 4.04 -16.13 -2.00
C GLU A 12 2.77 -16.03 -2.86
N ARG A 13 2.16 -17.18 -3.18
CA ARG A 13 0.96 -17.32 -3.98
C ARG A 13 0.10 -18.45 -3.44
N ILE A 14 -1.20 -18.25 -3.45
CA ILE A 14 -2.20 -19.31 -3.22
C ILE A 14 -3.11 -19.29 -4.43
N GLU A 15 -3.27 -20.45 -5.04
CA GLU A 15 -4.19 -20.67 -6.16
C GLU A 15 -5.24 -21.70 -5.78
N ALA A 16 -6.40 -21.56 -6.39
CA ALA A 16 -7.52 -22.43 -6.21
C ALA A 16 -8.21 -22.60 -7.56
N PHE A 17 -8.68 -23.82 -7.79
CA PHE A 17 -9.24 -24.24 -9.06
C PHE A 17 -10.63 -24.81 -8.84
N TYR A 18 -11.53 -24.56 -9.79
CA TYR A 18 -12.83 -25.21 -9.79
C TYR A 18 -13.29 -25.52 -11.22
N ASP A 19 -14.15 -26.52 -11.33
CA ASP A 19 -14.88 -26.85 -12.55
C ASP A 19 -15.74 -25.67 -13.02
N ALA A 20 -15.57 -25.22 -14.27
CA ALA A 20 -16.31 -24.10 -14.84
C ALA A 20 -17.85 -24.25 -14.70
N ASP A 21 -18.36 -25.49 -14.71
CA ASP A 21 -19.78 -25.80 -14.56
C ASP A 21 -20.28 -25.79 -13.11
N ASN A 22 -19.39 -25.49 -12.14
CA ASN A 22 -19.70 -25.34 -10.73
C ASN A 22 -19.48 -23.90 -10.21
N PRO A 23 -20.37 -22.95 -10.54
CA PRO A 23 -20.21 -21.55 -10.16
C PRO A 23 -20.26 -21.30 -8.63
N ALA A 24 -20.76 -22.26 -7.84
CA ALA A 24 -20.79 -22.14 -6.38
C ALA A 24 -19.37 -22.08 -5.79
N SER A 25 -18.45 -22.91 -6.30
CA SER A 25 -17.04 -22.89 -5.90
C SER A 25 -16.35 -21.57 -6.26
N GLY A 26 -16.65 -21.01 -7.44
CA GLY A 26 -16.14 -19.69 -7.84
C GLY A 26 -16.55 -18.56 -6.88
N LYS A 27 -17.80 -18.58 -6.41
CA LYS A 27 -18.28 -17.59 -5.40
C LYS A 27 -17.51 -17.67 -4.08
N VAL A 28 -17.02 -18.85 -3.69
CA VAL A 28 -16.19 -19.01 -2.47
C VAL A 28 -14.84 -18.31 -2.67
N MET A 29 -14.21 -18.47 -3.84
CA MET A 29 -12.92 -17.85 -4.15
C MET A 29 -13.03 -16.32 -4.22
N GLN A 30 -14.10 -15.81 -4.84
CA GLN A 30 -14.40 -14.37 -4.88
C GLN A 30 -14.59 -13.80 -3.47
N LYS A 31 -15.36 -14.49 -2.60
CA LYS A 31 -15.53 -14.10 -1.20
C LYS A 31 -14.21 -14.13 -0.40
N ALA A 32 -13.29 -15.01 -0.78
CA ALA A 32 -11.95 -15.07 -0.21
C ALA A 32 -11.01 -13.96 -0.73
N GLY A 33 -11.48 -13.10 -1.65
CA GLY A 33 -10.71 -12.00 -2.22
C GLY A 33 -9.68 -12.44 -3.27
N MET A 34 -9.85 -13.64 -3.85
CA MET A 34 -8.99 -14.13 -4.92
C MET A 34 -9.38 -13.50 -6.26
N VAL A 35 -8.40 -13.35 -7.13
CA VAL A 35 -8.52 -12.76 -8.47
C VAL A 35 -8.61 -13.86 -9.50
N TYR A 36 -9.54 -13.73 -10.46
CA TYR A 36 -9.63 -14.64 -11.61
C TYR A 36 -8.40 -14.45 -12.51
N GLU A 37 -7.73 -15.52 -12.86
CA GLU A 37 -6.53 -15.48 -13.70
C GLU A 37 -6.66 -16.25 -15.01
N GLY A 38 -7.72 -17.03 -15.19
CA GLY A 38 -8.01 -17.66 -16.47
C GLY A 38 -8.81 -18.96 -16.36
N THR A 39 -9.09 -19.53 -17.53
CA THR A 39 -9.74 -20.84 -17.68
C THR A 39 -8.86 -21.73 -18.55
N LEU A 40 -8.46 -22.88 -18.02
CA LEU A 40 -7.74 -23.92 -18.75
C LEU A 40 -8.75 -24.88 -19.36
N ARG A 41 -8.78 -24.94 -20.69
CA ARG A 41 -9.73 -25.79 -21.43
C ARG A 41 -9.41 -27.26 -21.22
N GLN A 42 -10.44 -28.07 -20.97
CA GLN A 42 -10.35 -29.53 -20.88
C GLN A 42 -9.24 -30.06 -19.94
N ARG A 43 -9.06 -29.40 -18.78
CA ARG A 43 -7.94 -29.63 -17.86
C ARG A 43 -8.28 -30.54 -16.69
N LEU A 44 -9.54 -30.55 -16.26
CA LEU A 44 -10.04 -31.34 -15.14
C LEU A 44 -10.84 -32.55 -15.63
N VAL A 45 -10.83 -33.62 -14.84
CA VAL A 45 -11.71 -34.78 -15.03
C VAL A 45 -12.59 -34.89 -13.78
N ASN A 46 -13.90 -34.92 -13.99
CA ASN A 46 -14.89 -35.12 -12.94
C ASN A 46 -15.86 -36.26 -13.34
N ASN A 47 -16.91 -36.47 -12.55
CA ASN A 47 -17.91 -37.52 -12.80
C ASN A 47 -18.77 -37.31 -14.08
N ARG A 48 -18.65 -36.15 -14.74
CA ARG A 48 -19.33 -35.78 -16.00
C ARG A 48 -18.41 -35.83 -17.22
N GLY A 49 -17.12 -36.12 -17.03
CA GLY A 49 -16.12 -36.20 -18.08
C GLY A 49 -15.02 -35.15 -17.96
N ILE A 50 -14.44 -34.78 -19.09
CA ILE A 50 -13.39 -33.77 -19.19
C ILE A 50 -14.04 -32.38 -19.22
N VAL A 51 -13.64 -31.51 -18.31
CA VAL A 51 -14.22 -30.17 -18.13
C VAL A 51 -13.15 -29.09 -18.07
N ASP A 52 -13.58 -27.84 -18.26
CA ASP A 52 -12.74 -26.66 -18.14
C ASP A 52 -12.45 -26.34 -16.66
N GLU A 53 -11.23 -25.91 -16.39
CA GLU A 53 -10.76 -25.53 -15.05
C GLU A 53 -10.61 -24.02 -14.94
N VAL A 54 -11.32 -23.40 -14.01
CA VAL A 54 -11.20 -21.98 -13.72
C VAL A 54 -10.19 -21.77 -12.60
N CYS A 55 -9.19 -20.91 -12.85
CA CYS A 55 -8.13 -20.56 -11.92
C CYS A 55 -8.40 -19.20 -11.26
N TYR A 56 -8.36 -19.20 -9.94
CA TYR A 56 -8.28 -18.00 -9.12
C TYR A 56 -6.99 -18.04 -8.31
N ALA A 57 -6.40 -16.87 -8.06
CA ALA A 57 -5.25 -16.77 -7.20
C ALA A 57 -5.28 -15.52 -6.32
N THR A 58 -4.53 -15.57 -5.24
CA THR A 58 -4.18 -14.41 -4.44
C THR A 58 -2.67 -14.43 -4.20
N LEU A 59 -2.04 -13.27 -4.38
CA LEU A 59 -0.63 -13.09 -4.06
C LEU A 59 -0.50 -12.60 -2.62
N LYS A 60 0.58 -13.00 -1.96
CA LYS A 60 0.88 -12.58 -0.58
C LYS A 60 0.88 -11.06 -0.45
N LYS A 61 1.44 -10.36 -1.44
CA LYS A 61 1.52 -8.91 -1.47
C LYS A 61 0.14 -8.24 -1.44
N ASP A 62 -0.83 -8.78 -2.19
CA ASP A 62 -2.20 -8.24 -2.25
C ASP A 62 -2.93 -8.52 -0.94
N TYR A 63 -2.75 -9.73 -0.39
CA TYR A 63 -3.25 -10.09 0.93
C TYR A 63 -2.73 -9.14 2.03
N LEU A 64 -1.42 -8.86 2.04
CA LEU A 64 -0.79 -7.97 3.01
C LEU A 64 -1.30 -6.52 2.86
N SER A 65 -1.41 -6.02 1.63
CA SER A 65 -1.99 -4.71 1.33
C SER A 65 -3.44 -4.58 1.83
N GLN A 66 -4.30 -5.57 1.56
CA GLN A 66 -5.69 -5.59 2.04
C GLN A 66 -5.79 -5.70 3.57
N LYS A 67 -4.92 -6.50 4.18
CA LYS A 67 -4.85 -6.63 5.65
C LYS A 67 -4.42 -5.30 6.27
N ALA A 68 -3.40 -4.66 5.71
CA ALA A 68 -2.89 -3.38 6.15
C ALA A 68 -3.95 -2.29 6.05
N GLU A 69 -4.68 -2.19 4.94
CA GLU A 69 -5.80 -1.27 4.76
C GLU A 69 -6.83 -1.41 5.89
N LYS A 70 -7.28 -2.63 6.18
CA LYS A 70 -8.26 -2.89 7.25
C LYS A 70 -7.73 -2.46 8.61
N GLN A 71 -6.46 -2.72 8.89
CA GLN A 71 -5.81 -2.34 10.16
C GLN A 71 -5.68 -0.81 10.28
N ILE A 72 -5.38 -0.10 9.19
CA ILE A 72 -5.35 1.37 9.14
C ILE A 72 -6.73 1.92 9.50
N TYR A 73 -7.81 1.46 8.86
CA TYR A 73 -9.16 1.93 9.19
C TYR A 73 -9.56 1.64 10.65
N GLN A 74 -9.26 0.44 11.14
CA GLN A 74 -9.52 0.07 12.53
C GLN A 74 -8.76 0.98 13.50
N PHE A 75 -7.50 1.31 13.19
CA PHE A 75 -6.68 2.20 14.00
C PHE A 75 -7.22 3.62 14.01
N LEU A 76 -7.50 4.20 12.83
CA LEU A 76 -8.04 5.55 12.70
C LEU A 76 -9.37 5.68 13.45
N LYS A 77 -10.27 4.69 13.30
CA LYS A 77 -11.53 4.62 14.04
C LYS A 77 -11.31 4.54 15.55
N LYS A 78 -10.42 3.66 16.01
CA LYS A 78 -10.12 3.48 17.44
C LYS A 78 -9.54 4.74 18.08
N MET A 79 -8.75 5.49 17.32
CA MET A 79 -8.11 6.73 17.79
C MET A 79 -8.94 7.99 17.53
N SER A 80 -10.13 7.85 16.95
CA SER A 80 -11.01 8.96 16.55
C SER A 80 -10.30 10.00 15.67
N ILE A 81 -9.47 9.54 14.73
CA ILE A 81 -8.76 10.41 13.78
C ILE A 81 -9.66 10.60 12.55
N PRO A 82 -10.11 11.82 12.27
CA PRO A 82 -11.00 12.08 11.13
C PRO A 82 -10.23 12.03 9.80
N TYR A 83 -10.94 11.62 8.76
CA TYR A 83 -10.48 11.63 7.38
C TYR A 83 -11.68 11.62 6.43
N GLU A 84 -11.48 12.06 5.21
CA GLU A 84 -12.43 11.90 4.11
C GLU A 84 -11.94 10.81 3.16
N LEU A 85 -12.84 9.90 2.78
CA LEU A 85 -12.52 8.81 1.85
C LEU A 85 -12.87 9.22 0.43
N LEU A 86 -11.88 9.20 -0.45
CA LEU A 86 -12.06 9.32 -1.90
C LEU A 86 -11.79 7.97 -2.55
N GLN A 87 -12.77 7.45 -3.28
CA GLN A 87 -12.63 6.21 -4.06
C GLN A 87 -12.37 6.57 -5.52
N HIS A 88 -11.42 5.90 -6.15
CA HIS A 88 -11.08 6.09 -7.55
C HIS A 88 -10.67 4.76 -8.19
N LYS A 89 -10.68 4.70 -9.53
CA LYS A 89 -10.07 3.55 -10.20
C LYS A 89 -8.56 3.53 -9.90
N PRO A 90 -7.94 2.35 -9.75
CA PRO A 90 -6.49 2.26 -9.68
C PRO A 90 -5.86 2.92 -10.91
N VAL A 91 -4.93 3.84 -10.71
CA VAL A 91 -4.25 4.53 -11.82
C VAL A 91 -2.83 3.99 -11.92
N TYR A 92 -2.50 3.40 -13.07
CA TYR A 92 -1.19 2.79 -13.32
C TYR A 92 -0.32 3.62 -14.29
N THR A 93 -0.91 4.59 -14.99
CA THR A 93 -0.26 5.41 -16.02
C THR A 93 -0.52 6.89 -15.81
N VAL A 94 0.50 7.71 -16.03
CA VAL A 94 0.50 9.19 -15.83
C VAL A 94 -0.59 9.91 -16.65
N SER A 95 -1.14 9.26 -17.69
CA SER A 95 -2.08 9.83 -18.65
C SER A 95 -3.57 9.76 -18.27
N GLU A 96 -3.95 9.20 -17.12
CA GLU A 96 -5.37 8.91 -16.79
C GLU A 96 -5.94 9.62 -15.55
N ILE A 97 -5.44 10.80 -15.16
CA ILE A 97 -5.95 11.48 -13.94
C ILE A 97 -6.37 12.93 -14.23
N ASP A 98 -7.66 13.10 -14.51
CA ASP A 98 -8.37 14.36 -14.28
C ASP A 98 -9.29 14.17 -13.06
N PHE A 99 -8.68 13.90 -11.90
CA PHE A 99 -9.35 13.97 -10.62
C PHE A 99 -8.86 15.22 -9.89
N ASP A 100 -9.73 16.21 -9.84
CA ASP A 100 -9.58 17.42 -9.04
C ASP A 100 -9.81 17.06 -7.56
N VAL A 101 -8.78 16.49 -6.94
CA VAL A 101 -8.75 16.28 -5.50
C VAL A 101 -8.34 17.61 -4.88
N SER A 102 -9.27 18.28 -4.23
CA SER A 102 -9.01 19.49 -3.47
C SER A 102 -8.09 19.17 -2.28
N GLY A 103 -6.85 19.66 -2.34
CA GLY A 103 -5.82 19.49 -1.32
C GLY A 103 -4.41 19.32 -1.89
N SER A 104 -3.40 19.39 -1.02
CA SER A 104 -2.00 19.19 -1.37
C SER A 104 -1.78 17.75 -1.88
N LYS A 105 -1.64 17.61 -3.20
CA LYS A 105 -1.25 16.35 -3.85
C LYS A 105 0.22 16.08 -3.50
N VAL A 106 0.47 14.93 -2.88
CA VAL A 106 1.81 14.50 -2.46
C VAL A 106 2.14 13.14 -3.03
N LYS A 107 3.43 12.93 -3.30
CA LYS A 107 3.99 11.61 -3.57
C LYS A 107 4.88 11.14 -2.44
N ASN A 108 4.94 9.82 -2.31
CA ASN A 108 5.70 9.16 -1.25
C ASN A 108 6.81 8.32 -1.86
N LEU A 109 8.04 8.53 -1.41
CA LEU A 109 9.21 7.77 -1.85
C LEU A 109 9.76 6.95 -0.70
N PHE A 110 9.90 5.64 -0.90
CA PHE A 110 10.55 4.77 0.07
C PHE A 110 12.01 4.49 -0.34
N LEU A 111 12.93 5.14 0.35
CA LEU A 111 14.36 5.13 0.04
C LEU A 111 15.18 4.43 1.13
N LYS A 112 16.38 4.04 0.75
CA LYS A 112 17.38 3.39 1.59
C LYS A 112 18.70 4.15 1.48
N GLY A 113 19.28 4.47 2.64
CA GLY A 113 20.66 4.90 2.80
C GLY A 113 21.60 3.73 3.09
N LYS A 114 22.78 4.00 3.65
CA LYS A 114 23.72 2.92 4.02
C LYS A 114 23.19 2.09 5.19
N LYS A 115 22.61 2.74 6.20
CA LYS A 115 22.15 2.10 7.43
C LYS A 115 20.63 2.19 7.61
N ASN A 116 20.03 3.29 7.14
CA ASN A 116 18.66 3.64 7.48
C ASN A 116 17.71 3.57 6.28
N TYR A 117 16.41 3.53 6.57
CA TYR A 117 15.33 3.65 5.60
C TYR A 117 14.57 4.94 5.82
N PHE A 118 14.09 5.53 4.73
CA PHE A 118 13.43 6.82 4.72
C PHE A 118 12.13 6.72 3.94
N LEU A 119 11.08 7.31 4.48
CA LEU A 119 9.84 7.56 3.77
C LEU A 119 9.71 9.07 3.59
N ILE A 120 9.73 9.53 2.35
CA ILE A 120 9.79 10.95 2.01
C ILE A 120 8.46 11.36 1.38
N VAL A 121 7.82 12.37 1.95
CA VAL A 121 6.61 13.00 1.44
C VAL A 121 7.00 14.32 0.77
N LEU A 122 6.73 14.42 -0.53
CA LEU A 122 7.03 15.60 -1.36
C LEU A 122 5.77 16.05 -2.10
N PRO A 123 5.66 17.32 -2.52
CA PRO A 123 4.65 17.73 -3.49
C PRO A 123 4.71 16.87 -4.76
N GLU A 124 3.54 16.49 -5.31
CA GLU A 124 3.41 15.54 -6.42
C GLU A 124 4.31 15.90 -7.62
N ASN A 125 4.25 17.17 -8.04
CA ASN A 125 4.96 17.66 -9.23
C ASN A 125 6.44 17.99 -8.97
N LYS A 126 6.92 17.87 -7.73
CA LYS A 126 8.31 18.23 -7.40
C LYS A 126 9.27 17.09 -7.74
N ARG A 127 10.32 17.36 -8.51
CA ARG A 127 11.40 16.39 -8.70
C ARG A 127 12.16 16.22 -7.38
N ALA A 128 12.31 14.98 -6.91
CA ALA A 128 13.01 14.70 -5.65
C ALA A 128 14.53 14.98 -5.76
N PRO A 129 15.08 15.95 -5.01
CA PRO A 129 16.51 16.24 -5.04
C PRO A 129 17.28 15.28 -4.12
N LEU A 130 17.42 14.02 -4.54
CA LEU A 130 17.97 12.94 -3.69
C LEU A 130 19.33 13.25 -3.05
N LYS A 131 20.18 14.04 -3.73
CA LYS A 131 21.47 14.46 -3.17
C LYS A 131 21.31 15.40 -1.98
N MET A 132 20.42 16.39 -2.07
CA MET A 132 20.13 17.32 -0.98
C MET A 132 19.46 16.58 0.18
N ILE A 133 18.48 15.72 -0.12
CA ILE A 133 17.82 14.91 0.91
C ILE A 133 18.83 14.01 1.62
N ALA A 134 19.76 13.38 0.88
CA ALA A 134 20.82 12.57 1.47
C ALA A 134 21.68 13.37 2.46
N GLN A 135 22.08 14.59 2.11
CA GLN A 135 22.81 15.50 2.99
C GLN A 135 22.02 15.84 4.26
N GLU A 136 20.74 16.20 4.10
CA GLU A 136 19.84 16.51 5.22
C GLU A 136 19.67 15.33 6.18
N VAL A 137 19.66 14.10 5.69
CA VAL A 137 19.53 12.89 6.53
C VAL A 137 20.86 12.24 6.90
N GLU A 138 21.98 12.95 6.71
CA GLU A 138 23.33 12.50 7.06
C GLU A 138 23.75 11.18 6.38
N GLU A 139 23.25 10.95 5.16
CA GLU A 139 23.58 9.81 4.32
C GLU A 139 24.41 10.25 3.10
N ARG A 140 25.36 9.40 2.69
CA ARG A 140 26.19 9.70 1.50
C ARG A 140 25.39 9.62 0.19
N HIS A 141 24.40 8.73 0.13
CA HIS A 141 23.60 8.46 -1.06
C HIS A 141 22.27 7.81 -0.65
N LEU A 142 21.19 8.13 -1.38
CA LEU A 142 19.88 7.50 -1.25
C LEU A 142 19.51 6.77 -2.54
N SER A 143 18.96 5.56 -2.38
CA SER A 143 18.46 4.72 -3.47
C SER A 143 17.08 4.20 -3.15
N PHE A 144 16.30 3.79 -4.15
CA PHE A 144 15.01 3.15 -3.90
C PHE A 144 15.20 1.83 -3.13
N ALA A 145 14.42 1.65 -2.07
CA ALA A 145 14.44 0.41 -1.33
C ALA A 145 13.74 -0.71 -2.11
N SER A 146 14.16 -1.96 -1.89
CA SER A 146 13.56 -3.14 -2.53
C SER A 146 12.10 -3.34 -2.09
N GLU A 147 11.26 -3.89 -2.96
CA GLU A 147 9.86 -4.25 -2.65
C GLU A 147 9.73 -5.16 -1.42
N LYS A 148 10.67 -6.12 -1.25
CA LYS A 148 10.72 -6.97 -0.05
C LYS A 148 10.82 -6.15 1.24
N LYS A 149 11.63 -5.08 1.25
CA LYS A 149 11.78 -4.18 2.42
C LYS A 149 10.58 -3.26 2.60
N LEU A 150 9.99 -2.78 1.50
CA LEU A 150 8.75 -2.01 1.54
C LEU A 150 7.62 -2.82 2.18
N SER A 151 7.42 -4.05 1.72
CA SER A 151 6.45 -4.99 2.28
C SER A 151 6.75 -5.32 3.74
N GLN A 152 8.02 -5.58 4.07
CA GLN A 152 8.45 -5.87 5.44
C GLN A 152 8.14 -4.74 6.43
N PHE A 153 8.43 -3.48 6.07
CA PHE A 153 8.32 -2.37 7.02
C PHE A 153 6.97 -1.66 6.99
N LEU A 154 6.39 -1.48 5.82
CA LEU A 154 5.19 -0.65 5.63
C LEU A 154 3.95 -1.48 5.27
N HIS A 155 4.09 -2.80 5.12
CA HIS A 155 3.04 -3.71 4.62
C HIS A 155 2.40 -3.17 3.32
N SER A 156 3.22 -2.58 2.45
CA SER A 156 2.81 -1.95 1.21
C SER A 156 3.55 -2.54 0.01
N VAL A 157 3.11 -2.15 -1.19
CA VAL A 157 3.65 -2.55 -2.49
C VAL A 157 4.05 -1.31 -3.31
N ASN A 158 4.86 -1.52 -4.35
CA ASN A 158 5.21 -0.44 -5.26
C ASN A 158 3.93 0.18 -5.87
N GLY A 159 3.88 1.51 -5.93
CA GLY A 159 2.69 2.25 -6.39
C GLY A 159 1.62 2.50 -5.32
N ALA A 160 1.76 1.95 -4.11
CA ALA A 160 0.86 2.21 -2.97
C ALA A 160 1.63 2.67 -1.71
N VAL A 161 2.84 3.20 -1.89
CA VAL A 161 3.69 3.70 -0.80
C VAL A 161 2.96 4.81 -0.06
N SER A 162 2.89 4.69 1.27
CA SER A 162 2.09 5.60 2.10
C SER A 162 2.67 5.75 3.52
N PRO A 163 2.69 6.97 4.09
CA PRO A 163 2.99 7.22 5.50
C PRO A 163 2.06 6.52 6.48
N LEU A 164 0.86 6.13 6.06
CA LEU A 164 -0.04 5.33 6.91
C LEU A 164 0.55 3.93 7.20
N GLY A 165 1.44 3.43 6.33
CA GLY A 165 2.18 2.19 6.53
C GLY A 165 3.14 2.23 7.73
N LEU A 166 3.52 3.41 8.23
CA LEU A 166 4.34 3.56 9.44
C LEU A 166 3.65 2.99 10.69
N LEU A 167 2.34 2.73 10.64
CA LEU A 167 1.61 1.96 11.64
C LEU A 167 2.25 0.57 11.88
N PHE A 168 2.87 -0.02 10.86
CA PHE A 168 3.45 -1.36 10.92
C PHE A 168 4.94 -1.37 11.23
N ASP A 169 5.63 -0.23 11.13
CA ASP A 169 7.04 -0.08 11.49
C ASP A 169 7.22 0.07 13.01
N THR A 170 6.88 -1.01 13.72
CA THR A 170 6.96 -1.09 15.19
C THR A 170 8.39 -0.94 15.72
N GLY A 171 9.38 -1.34 14.92
CA GLY A 171 10.80 -1.21 15.25
C GLY A 171 11.41 0.16 14.93
N LYS A 172 10.64 1.11 14.39
CA LYS A 172 11.11 2.46 14.02
C LYS A 172 12.33 2.46 13.10
N ASN A 173 12.31 1.55 12.12
CA ASN A 173 13.39 1.41 11.14
C ASN A 173 13.31 2.47 10.03
N VAL A 174 12.16 3.12 9.87
CA VAL A 174 11.88 4.08 8.81
C VAL A 174 11.73 5.48 9.39
N GLN A 175 12.61 6.41 9.00
CA GLN A 175 12.46 7.82 9.32
C GLN A 175 11.52 8.50 8.30
N LEU A 176 10.54 9.24 8.80
CA LEU A 176 9.61 10.02 7.99
C LEU A 176 10.21 11.39 7.73
N ILE A 177 10.28 11.78 6.47
CA ILE A 177 10.74 13.07 6.00
C ILE A 177 9.56 13.78 5.32
N ILE A 178 9.28 15.02 5.71
CA ILE A 178 8.22 15.84 5.09
C ILE A 178 8.85 17.11 4.53
N ASP A 179 8.58 17.39 3.26
CA ASP A 179 8.97 18.64 2.61
C ASP A 179 8.23 19.83 3.24
N ARG A 180 8.96 20.88 3.62
CA ARG A 180 8.37 22.11 4.17
C ARG A 180 7.51 22.89 3.17
N GLN A 181 7.62 22.60 1.87
CA GLN A 181 6.75 23.20 0.84
C GLN A 181 5.31 22.66 0.87
N ILE A 182 5.04 21.60 1.62
CA ILE A 182 3.67 21.12 1.82
C ILE A 182 2.97 22.06 2.81
N ASP A 183 1.91 22.74 2.37
CA ASP A 183 1.19 23.71 3.21
C ASP A 183 0.38 22.98 4.29
N PRO A 184 0.69 23.18 5.59
CA PRO A 184 -0.05 22.55 6.68
C PRO A 184 -1.49 23.07 6.83
N LYS A 185 -1.89 24.13 6.10
CA LYS A 185 -3.27 24.62 6.06
C LYS A 185 -4.15 23.85 5.08
N GLU A 186 -3.56 23.14 4.13
CA GLU A 186 -4.29 22.32 3.17
C GLU A 186 -4.54 20.91 3.71
N LYS A 187 -5.52 20.22 3.10
CA LYS A 187 -5.68 18.79 3.30
C LYS A 187 -4.56 18.03 2.59
N ILE A 188 -4.16 16.90 3.16
CA ILE A 188 -3.15 16.01 2.60
C ILE A 188 -3.74 14.61 2.37
N GLY A 189 -3.46 14.05 1.19
CA GLY A 189 -4.01 12.77 0.76
C GLY A 189 -3.00 11.63 0.84
N PHE A 190 -3.41 10.50 1.43
CA PHE A 190 -2.60 9.28 1.46
C PHE A 190 -3.40 8.04 1.09
N HIS A 191 -2.78 7.15 0.32
CA HIS A 191 -3.32 5.83 0.03
C HIS A 191 -3.34 4.95 1.29
N PRO A 192 -4.43 4.25 1.65
CA PRO A 192 -4.47 3.34 2.79
C PRO A 192 -3.86 1.98 2.43
N ASN A 193 -2.62 1.98 1.91
CA ASN A 193 -1.91 0.84 1.32
C ASN A 193 -2.63 0.16 0.15
N ARG A 194 -3.62 0.83 -0.46
CA ARG A 194 -4.21 0.49 -1.77
C ARG A 194 -4.25 1.70 -2.68
N ASN A 195 -4.04 1.49 -3.97
CA ASN A 195 -3.96 2.53 -5.00
C ASN A 195 -5.32 2.90 -5.63
N ASP A 196 -6.44 2.40 -5.11
CA ASP A 196 -7.81 2.71 -5.56
C ASP A 196 -8.56 3.64 -4.60
N LYS A 197 -7.91 4.06 -3.53
CA LYS A 197 -8.49 4.90 -2.47
C LYS A 197 -7.47 5.91 -1.99
N THR A 198 -7.96 7.08 -1.62
CA THR A 198 -7.17 8.12 -0.98
C THR A 198 -7.92 8.60 0.26
N LEU A 199 -7.22 8.64 1.39
CA LEU A 199 -7.72 9.24 2.62
C LEU A 199 -7.18 10.67 2.71
N MET A 200 -8.09 11.65 2.70
CA MET A 200 -7.77 13.05 2.87
C MET A 200 -7.84 13.42 4.35
N PHE A 201 -6.77 13.97 4.89
CA PHE A 201 -6.67 14.43 6.28
C PHE A 201 -6.48 15.94 6.30
N ASN A 202 -6.99 16.63 7.32
CA ASN A 202 -6.35 17.89 7.67
C ASN A 202 -4.93 17.56 8.15
N PHE A 203 -3.96 18.44 7.88
CA PHE A 203 -2.57 18.16 8.23
C PHE A 203 -2.40 17.84 9.73
N VAL A 204 -3.13 18.55 10.60
CA VAL A 204 -3.14 18.31 12.06
C VAL A 204 -3.62 16.91 12.46
N ASP A 205 -4.56 16.33 11.71
CA ASP A 205 -5.08 14.99 11.97
C ASP A 205 -4.06 13.93 11.55
N PHE A 206 -3.34 14.16 10.46
CA PHE A 206 -2.19 13.35 10.08
C PHE A 206 -1.07 13.42 11.12
N LEU A 207 -0.76 14.59 11.67
CA LEU A 207 0.20 14.71 12.77
C LEU A 207 -0.29 13.99 14.04
N THR A 208 -1.60 14.00 14.29
CA THR A 208 -2.21 13.24 15.39
C THR A 208 -2.04 11.74 15.19
N PHE A 209 -2.23 11.24 13.96
CA PHE A 209 -1.91 9.85 13.59
C PHE A 209 -0.45 9.50 13.92
N LEU A 210 0.51 10.30 13.44
CA LEU A 210 1.94 10.09 13.69
C LEU A 210 2.25 10.07 15.19
N LYS A 211 1.68 11.00 15.96
CA LYS A 211 1.82 11.05 17.41
C LYS A 211 1.28 9.79 18.09
N LYS A 212 0.12 9.27 17.67
CA LYS A 212 -0.49 8.04 18.24
C LYS A 212 0.34 6.78 17.97
N ILE A 213 1.09 6.75 16.87
CA ILE A 213 2.03 5.66 16.59
C ILE A 213 3.44 5.93 17.13
N ASN A 214 3.66 7.01 17.90
CA ASN A 214 4.98 7.45 18.37
C ASN A 214 6.00 7.60 17.23
N HIS A 215 5.60 8.26 16.15
CA HIS A 215 6.46 8.58 15.02
C HIS A 215 6.58 10.10 14.88
N SER A 216 7.79 10.60 14.71
CA SER A 216 8.07 12.03 14.58
C SER A 216 8.68 12.31 13.21
N PRO A 217 8.06 13.19 12.39
CA PRO A 217 8.63 13.55 11.10
C PRO A 217 9.82 14.51 11.27
N LYS A 218 10.82 14.37 10.39
CA LYS A 218 11.84 15.40 10.16
C LYS A 218 11.40 16.26 8.98
N TYR A 219 11.38 17.57 9.18
CA TYR A 219 11.05 18.51 8.12
C TYR A 219 12.32 19.01 7.44
N ILE A 220 12.31 19.05 6.11
CA ILE A 220 13.45 19.52 5.33
C ILE A 220 12.99 20.51 4.25
N ASP A 221 13.88 21.42 3.90
CA ASP A 221 13.73 22.27 2.72
C ASP A 221 14.41 21.56 1.54
N THR A 222 13.65 21.32 0.46
CA THR A 222 14.15 20.64 -0.74
C THR A 222 13.94 21.47 -1.98
#